data_AF-A0A7C5T8B8-F1
#
_entry.id   AF-A0A7C5T8B8-F1
#
_cell.length_a   1.000
_cell.length_b   1.000
_cell.length_c   1.000
_cell.angle_alpha   90.00
_cell.angle_beta   90.00
_cell.angle_gamma   90.00
#
_symmetry.space_group_name_H-M   'P 1'
#
loop_
_entity.id
_entity.type
_entity.pdbx_description
1 polymer ?
#
loop_
_entity_poly.entity_id
_entity_poly.type
_entity_poly.pdbx_seq_one_letter_code
_entity_poly.pdbx_strand_id
1 'polypeptide(L)'
;MLIRRRGSKGVAVVAAEGKFEVGVPLEEVVEFLQRLWPWELGRHVEVGDGELVFRDRVPFERTLVYLLARRARLPPREAEFLAASLRLHEAALLADALLYRLWLCKIGGGSCRRVVDAFAKMARMYREVLP
;
A
#
# COMPACT_ATOMS: atom_id res chain seq x y z
N MET A 1 -3.55 11.32 1.55
CA MET A 1 -2.73 10.23 2.14
C MET A 1 -1.37 10.23 1.47
N LEU A 2 -0.29 9.84 2.15
CA LEU A 2 1.08 10.07 1.66
C LEU A 2 1.90 8.77 1.63
N ILE A 3 2.70 8.58 0.58
CA ILE A 3 3.77 7.59 0.54
C ILE A 3 5.07 8.32 0.26
N ARG A 4 6.04 8.24 1.18
CA ARG A 4 7.30 9.00 1.12
C ARG A 4 8.49 8.07 1.01
N ARG A 5 9.49 8.44 0.22
CA ARG A 5 10.78 7.77 0.14
C ARG A 5 11.41 7.67 1.54
N ARG A 6 11.96 6.51 1.85
CA ARG A 6 12.74 6.23 3.06
C ARG A 6 14.04 5.55 2.67
N GLY A 7 15.08 6.35 2.47
CA GLY A 7 16.33 5.89 1.89
C GLY A 7 16.16 5.42 0.45
N SER A 8 17.15 4.72 -0.10
CA SER A 8 17.14 4.29 -1.51
C SER A 8 16.31 3.04 -1.80
N LYS A 9 15.84 2.33 -0.76
CA LYS A 9 15.20 1.00 -0.91
C LYS A 9 13.90 0.86 -0.14
N GLY A 10 13.31 1.96 0.30
CA GLY A 10 12.14 1.91 1.16
C GLY A 10 11.19 3.06 0.93
N VAL A 11 9.95 2.82 1.34
CA VAL A 11 8.91 3.84 1.45
C VAL A 11 8.27 3.77 2.83
N ALA A 12 7.80 4.92 3.31
CA ALA A 12 6.96 5.05 4.47
C ALA A 12 5.56 5.49 4.00
N VAL A 13 4.55 4.72 4.37
CA VAL A 13 3.15 5.11 4.23
C VAL A 13 2.76 5.93 5.45
N VAL A 14 2.16 7.09 5.22
CA VAL A 14 1.73 8.04 6.25
C VAL A 14 0.27 8.41 5.99
N ALA A 15 -0.59 8.00 6.91
CA ALA A 15 -2.00 8.33 6.94
C ALA A 15 -2.39 8.86 8.35
N ALA A 16 -3.59 9.40 8.49
CA ALA A 16 -4.05 9.94 9.78
C ALA A 16 -4.11 8.84 10.86
N GLU A 17 -4.48 7.63 10.41
CA GLU A 17 -4.66 6.42 11.19
C GLU A 17 -3.32 5.83 11.66
N GLY A 18 -2.25 6.01 10.89
CA GLY A 18 -0.94 5.52 11.30
C GLY A 18 0.13 5.60 10.23
N LYS A 19 1.28 5.02 10.56
CA LYS A 19 2.44 4.95 9.66
C LYS A 19 3.04 3.55 9.65
N PHE A 20 3.52 3.12 8.50
CA PHE A 20 4.31 1.92 8.37
C PHE A 20 5.29 2.00 7.21
N GLU A 21 6.25 1.10 7.17
CA GLU A 21 7.33 1.12 6.19
C GLU A 21 7.38 -0.16 5.38
N VAL A 22 7.79 -0.07 4.12
CA VAL A 22 7.98 -1.22 3.25
C VAL A 22 9.31 -1.07 2.53
N GLY A 23 10.07 -2.17 2.45
CA GLY A 23 11.37 -2.23 1.76
C GLY A 23 11.20 -2.32 0.25
N VAL A 24 10.60 -1.29 -0.35
CA VAL A 24 10.40 -1.13 -1.79
C VAL A 24 10.83 0.30 -2.16
N PRO A 25 11.62 0.51 -3.22
CA PRO A 25 11.96 1.85 -3.69
C PRO A 25 10.73 2.61 -4.17
N LEU A 26 10.70 3.94 -4.00
CA LEU A 26 9.55 4.75 -4.41
C LEU A 26 9.28 4.64 -5.92
N GLU A 27 10.34 4.50 -6.68
CA GLU A 27 10.34 4.37 -8.14
C GLU A 27 9.55 3.12 -8.58
N GLU A 28 9.67 2.01 -7.86
CA GLU A 28 8.88 0.80 -8.11
C GLU A 28 7.38 1.05 -7.88
N VAL A 29 7.02 1.85 -6.86
CA VAL A 29 5.63 2.23 -6.59
C VAL A 29 5.09 3.15 -7.69
N VAL A 30 5.91 4.08 -8.17
CA VAL A 30 5.57 4.97 -9.31
C VAL A 30 5.35 4.15 -10.57
N GLU A 31 6.27 3.23 -10.90
CA GLU A 31 6.15 2.34 -12.07
C GLU A 31 4.89 1.47 -12.00
N PHE A 32 4.59 0.92 -10.82
CA PHE A 32 3.36 0.17 -10.58
C PHE A 32 2.11 1.03 -10.90
N LEU A 33 2.04 2.25 -10.36
CA LEU A 33 0.93 3.16 -10.62
C LEU A 33 0.84 3.56 -12.10
N GLN A 34 1.97 3.79 -12.76
CA GLN A 34 2.03 4.09 -14.19
C GLN A 34 1.49 2.97 -15.06
N ARG A 35 1.79 1.71 -14.72
CA ARG A 35 1.29 0.55 -15.47
C ARG A 35 -0.21 0.33 -15.26
N LEU A 36 -0.66 0.45 -14.01
CA LEU A 36 -2.02 0.07 -13.65
C LEU A 36 -3.04 1.20 -13.86
N TRP A 37 -2.66 2.45 -13.58
CA TRP A 37 -3.51 3.63 -13.79
C TRP A 37 -2.72 4.86 -14.25
N PRO A 38 -2.24 4.90 -15.50
CA PRO A 38 -1.49 6.04 -16.01
C PRO A 38 -2.31 7.35 -15.98
N TRP A 39 -3.65 7.27 -16.05
CA TRP A 39 -4.54 8.43 -16.02
C TRP A 39 -4.79 9.00 -14.61
N GLU A 40 -4.49 8.27 -13.54
CA GLU A 40 -4.65 8.74 -12.16
C GLU A 40 -3.48 9.63 -11.71
N LEU A 41 -2.31 9.44 -12.33
CA LEU A 41 -1.12 10.26 -12.08
C LEU A 41 -1.33 11.68 -12.60
N GLY A 42 -1.02 12.66 -11.75
CA GLY A 42 -1.24 14.09 -12.02
C GLY A 42 -2.69 14.56 -11.83
N ARG A 43 -3.66 13.64 -11.72
CA ARG A 43 -5.06 13.97 -11.39
C ARG A 43 -5.37 13.73 -9.91
N HIS A 44 -5.22 12.48 -9.49
CA HIS A 44 -5.57 12.03 -8.14
C HIS A 44 -4.35 11.59 -7.34
N VAL A 45 -3.21 11.37 -7.99
CA VAL A 45 -1.93 11.12 -7.35
C VAL A 45 -0.90 12.13 -7.84
N GLU A 46 -0.42 12.97 -6.95
CA GLU A 46 0.66 13.92 -7.24
C GLU A 46 2.00 13.25 -6.97
N VAL A 47 2.89 13.31 -7.97
CA VAL A 47 4.25 12.78 -7.86
C VAL A 47 5.19 13.94 -7.60
N GLY A 48 5.74 14.01 -6.39
CA GLY A 48 6.74 15.00 -5.98
C GLY A 48 8.13 14.41 -5.89
N ASP A 49 9.12 15.24 -5.52
CA ASP A 49 10.48 14.75 -5.25
C ASP A 49 10.51 13.92 -3.95
N GLY A 50 10.47 12.60 -4.12
CA GLY A 50 10.55 11.65 -3.01
C GLY A 50 9.22 11.39 -2.30
N GLU A 51 8.08 11.76 -2.87
CA GLU A 51 6.77 11.42 -2.32
C GLU A 51 5.64 11.31 -3.35
N LEU A 52 4.60 10.57 -2.95
CA LEU A 52 3.34 10.41 -3.67
C LEU A 52 2.20 10.90 -2.76
N VAL A 53 1.48 11.92 -3.21
CA VAL A 53 0.32 12.48 -2.49
C VAL A 53 -0.96 12.02 -3.16
N PHE A 54 -1.74 11.22 -2.43
CA PHE A 54 -3.01 10.68 -2.89
C PHE A 54 -4.16 11.57 -2.43
N ARG A 55 -4.89 12.11 -3.40
CA ARG A 55 -6.10 12.93 -3.23
C ARG A 55 -7.38 12.09 -3.26
N ASP A 56 -7.33 10.94 -3.91
CA ASP A 56 -8.41 9.95 -3.94
C ASP A 56 -8.03 8.70 -3.11
N ARG A 57 -9.05 8.04 -2.55
CA ARG A 57 -8.92 6.79 -1.79
C ARG A 57 -8.62 5.60 -2.66
N VAL A 58 -9.23 5.47 -3.84
CA VAL A 58 -9.09 4.28 -4.70
C VAL A 58 -7.64 3.98 -5.08
N PRO A 59 -6.86 4.92 -5.65
CA PRO A 59 -5.45 4.68 -5.96
C PRO A 59 -4.62 4.44 -4.69
N PHE A 60 -4.98 5.07 -3.57
CA PHE A 60 -4.29 4.86 -2.30
C PHE A 60 -4.49 3.44 -1.76
N GLU A 61 -5.74 2.99 -1.65
CA GLU A 61 -6.11 1.66 -1.15
C GLU A 61 -5.47 0.56 -1.98
N ARG A 62 -5.48 0.68 -3.31
CA ARG A 62 -4.81 -0.29 -4.16
C ARG A 62 -3.29 -0.25 -4.03
N THR A 63 -2.70 0.93 -3.80
CA THR A 63 -1.27 1.02 -3.46
C THR A 63 -0.97 0.38 -2.11
N LEU A 64 -1.86 0.47 -1.12
CA LEU A 64 -1.72 -0.26 0.15
C LEU A 64 -1.70 -1.77 -0.08
N VAL A 65 -2.61 -2.30 -0.90
CA VAL A 65 -2.62 -3.74 -1.27
C VAL A 65 -1.27 -4.14 -1.89
N TYR A 66 -0.78 -3.37 -2.85
CA TYR A 66 0.51 -3.61 -3.49
C TYR A 66 1.65 -3.63 -2.47
N LEU A 67 1.71 -2.64 -1.58
CA LEU A 67 2.76 -2.54 -0.56
C LEU A 67 2.69 -3.67 0.48
N LEU A 68 1.49 -4.10 0.87
CA LEU A 68 1.30 -5.28 1.73
C LEU A 68 1.82 -6.55 1.05
N ALA A 69 1.51 -6.73 -0.23
CA ALA A 69 1.99 -7.86 -1.03
C ALA A 69 3.52 -7.89 -1.13
N ARG A 70 4.14 -6.73 -1.38
CA ARG A 70 5.60 -6.60 -1.41
C ARG A 70 6.23 -6.83 -0.04
N ARG A 71 5.62 -6.35 1.04
CA ARG A 71 6.04 -6.68 2.41
C ARG A 71 5.92 -8.17 2.70
N ALA A 72 4.93 -8.84 2.11
CA ALA A 72 4.78 -10.29 2.11
C ALA A 72 5.73 -10.99 1.13
N ARG A 73 6.77 -10.32 0.63
CA ARG A 73 7.80 -10.87 -0.27
C ARG A 73 7.25 -11.44 -1.59
N LEU A 74 6.05 -11.05 -2.01
CA LEU A 74 5.56 -11.41 -3.35
C LEU A 74 6.37 -10.65 -4.41
N PRO A 75 6.76 -11.27 -5.54
CA PRO A 75 7.42 -10.59 -6.65
C PRO A 75 6.60 -9.37 -7.13
N PRO A 76 7.24 -8.32 -7.69
CA PRO A 76 6.54 -7.12 -8.14
C PRO A 76 5.34 -7.40 -9.06
N ARG A 77 5.49 -8.33 -10.01
CA ARG A 77 4.40 -8.72 -10.92
C ARG A 77 3.22 -9.39 -10.21
N GLU A 78 3.48 -10.23 -9.20
CA GLU A 78 2.40 -10.86 -8.43
C GLU A 78 1.71 -9.88 -7.49
N ALA A 79 2.46 -8.93 -6.93
CA ALA A 79 1.91 -7.84 -6.13
C ALA A 79 1.02 -6.92 -6.98
N GLU A 80 1.48 -6.58 -8.20
CA GLU A 80 0.71 -5.82 -9.18
C GLU A 80 -0.57 -6.56 -9.58
N PHE A 81 -0.46 -7.85 -9.92
CA PHE A 81 -1.61 -8.70 -10.23
C PHE A 81 -2.62 -8.73 -9.08
N LEU A 82 -2.18 -8.95 -7.84
CA LEU A 82 -3.08 -8.93 -6.68
C LEU A 82 -3.79 -7.57 -6.55
N ALA A 83 -3.03 -6.45 -6.60
CA ALA A 83 -3.60 -5.11 -6.48
C ALA A 83 -4.57 -4.76 -7.63
N ALA A 84 -4.38 -5.33 -8.81
CA ALA A 84 -5.24 -5.18 -9.97
C ALA A 84 -6.51 -6.03 -9.88
N SER A 85 -6.38 -7.29 -9.46
CA SER A 85 -7.42 -8.32 -9.52
C SER A 85 -8.47 -8.23 -8.42
N LEU A 86 -8.15 -7.62 -7.26
CA LEU A 86 -9.16 -7.38 -6.23
C LEU A 86 -10.23 -6.41 -6.75
N ARG A 87 -11.50 -6.76 -6.48
CA ARG A 87 -12.61 -5.83 -6.69
C ARG A 87 -12.47 -4.63 -5.77
N LEU A 88 -13.08 -3.52 -6.15
CA LEU A 88 -12.95 -2.27 -5.40
C LEU A 88 -13.32 -2.43 -3.91
N HIS A 89 -14.40 -3.15 -3.60
CA HIS A 89 -14.83 -3.38 -2.23
C HIS A 89 -13.89 -4.31 -1.44
N GLU A 90 -13.21 -5.26 -2.10
CA GLU A 90 -12.25 -6.15 -1.45
C GLU A 90 -10.97 -5.38 -1.07
N ALA A 91 -10.48 -4.56 -2.00
CA ALA A 91 -9.34 -3.68 -1.76
C ALA A 91 -9.64 -2.67 -0.64
N ALA A 92 -10.82 -2.03 -0.69
CA ALA A 92 -11.28 -1.11 0.34
C ALA A 92 -11.37 -1.80 1.71
N LEU A 93 -11.98 -2.99 1.78
CA LEU A 93 -12.11 -3.72 3.04
C LEU A 93 -10.75 -4.10 3.65
N LEU A 94 -9.79 -4.55 2.84
CA LEU A 94 -8.44 -4.85 3.31
C LEU A 94 -7.72 -3.59 3.80
N ALA A 95 -7.82 -2.49 3.07
CA ALA A 95 -7.19 -1.22 3.40
C ALA A 95 -7.81 -0.58 4.65
N ASP A 96 -9.13 -0.51 4.75
CA ASP A 96 -9.85 0.05 5.90
C ASP A 96 -9.60 -0.76 7.17
N ALA A 97 -9.63 -2.08 7.08
CA ALA A 97 -9.30 -2.94 8.20
C ALA A 97 -7.84 -2.72 8.67
N LEU A 98 -6.89 -2.54 7.74
CA LEU A 98 -5.50 -2.21 8.08
C LEU A 98 -5.43 -0.87 8.81
N LEU A 99 -5.98 0.19 8.21
CA LEU A 99 -5.93 1.55 8.73
C LEU A 99 -6.59 1.63 10.12
N TYR A 100 -7.75 1.02 10.30
CA TYR A 100 -8.42 0.94 11.60
C TYR A 100 -7.56 0.26 12.66
N ARG A 101 -6.90 -0.85 12.32
CA ARG A 101 -5.99 -1.54 13.26
C ARG A 101 -4.73 -0.75 13.56
N LEU A 102 -4.22 0.02 12.60
CA LEU A 102 -3.12 0.95 12.83
C LEU A 102 -3.53 2.08 13.79
N TRP A 103 -4.73 2.62 13.63
CA TRP A 103 -5.28 3.65 14.50
C TRP A 103 -5.43 3.17 15.95
N LEU A 104 -6.02 1.99 16.16
CA LEU A 104 -6.12 1.39 17.49
C LEU A 104 -4.73 1.16 18.12
N CYS A 105 -3.78 0.66 17.33
CA CYS A 105 -2.41 0.47 17.79
C CYS A 105 -1.70 1.77 18.16
N LYS A 106 -1.89 2.84 17.37
CA LYS A 106 -1.36 4.18 17.62
C LYS A 106 -1.88 4.74 18.94
N ILE A 107 -3.19 4.62 19.20
CA ILE A 107 -3.81 5.06 20.46
C ILE A 107 -3.29 4.24 21.65
N GLY A 108 -3.08 2.94 21.47
CA GLY A 108 -2.53 2.07 22.51
C GLY A 108 -1.02 2.24 22.78
N GLY A 109 -0.32 3.14 22.09
CA GLY A 109 1.13 3.38 22.27
C GLY A 109 2.03 2.21 21.83
N GLY A 110 1.49 1.24 21.08
CA GLY A 110 2.18 0.01 20.71
C GLY A 110 3.00 0.11 19.42
N SER A 111 3.83 -0.91 19.17
CA SER A 111 4.48 -1.09 17.87
C SER A 111 3.53 -1.73 16.86
N CYS A 112 3.15 -0.97 15.84
CA CYS A 112 2.18 -1.42 14.84
C CYS A 112 2.77 -2.37 13.79
N ARG A 113 4.05 -2.75 13.93
CA ARG A 113 4.73 -3.67 13.01
C ARG A 113 3.98 -5.00 12.86
N ARG A 114 3.52 -5.60 13.97
CA ARG A 114 2.80 -6.88 13.97
C ARG A 114 1.45 -6.80 13.25
N VAL A 115 0.78 -5.65 13.31
CA VAL A 115 -0.46 -5.41 12.56
C VAL A 115 -0.15 -5.49 11.06
N VAL A 116 0.83 -4.71 10.60
CA VAL A 116 1.20 -4.68 9.17
C VAL A 116 1.67 -6.06 8.69
N ASP A 117 2.42 -6.80 9.51
CA ASP A 117 2.86 -8.18 9.18
C ASP A 117 1.69 -9.15 9.04
N ALA A 118 0.64 -9.02 9.86
CA ALA A 118 -0.57 -9.83 9.74
C ALA A 118 -1.33 -9.53 8.44
N PHE A 119 -1.48 -8.25 8.08
CA PHE A 119 -2.12 -7.84 6.82
C PHE A 119 -1.30 -8.21 5.59
N ALA A 120 0.03 -8.20 5.68
CA ALA A 120 0.90 -8.72 4.63
C ALA A 120 0.67 -10.23 4.42
N LYS A 121 0.53 -11.00 5.50
CA LYS A 121 0.17 -12.43 5.41
C LYS A 121 -1.20 -12.64 4.75
N MET A 122 -2.19 -11.82 5.09
CA MET A 122 -3.51 -11.85 4.44
C MET A 122 -3.41 -11.55 2.93
N ALA A 123 -2.67 -10.50 2.55
CA ALA A 123 -2.45 -10.17 1.14
C ALA A 123 -1.81 -11.34 0.36
N ARG A 124 -0.84 -12.03 0.95
CA ARG A 124 -0.27 -13.24 0.36
C ARG A 124 -1.32 -14.34 0.17
N MET A 125 -2.14 -14.62 1.17
CA MET A 125 -3.21 -15.62 1.06
C MET A 125 -4.23 -15.26 -0.04
N TYR A 126 -4.58 -13.98 -0.19
CA TYR A 126 -5.40 -13.54 -1.32
C TYR A 126 -4.74 -13.85 -2.66
N ARG A 127 -3.42 -13.64 -2.80
CA ARG A 127 -2.73 -14.00 -4.04
C ARG A 127 -2.81 -15.50 -4.33
N GLU A 128 -2.74 -16.36 -3.33
CA GLU A 128 -2.77 -17.82 -3.48
C GLU A 128 -4.12 -18.36 -3.99
N VAL A 129 -5.22 -17.63 -3.74
CA VAL A 129 -6.58 -18.06 -4.11
C VAL A 129 -7.17 -17.31 -5.31
N LEU A 130 -6.50 -16.25 -5.76
CA LEU A 130 -6.89 -15.57 -7.00
C LEU A 130 -6.49 -16.42 -8.22
N PRO A 131 -7.39 -16.52 -9.22
CA PRO A 131 -7.18 -17.32 -10.42
C PRO A 131 -5.95 -16.88 -11.24
#